data_AF-A0A2G2WIB5-F1
#
_entry.id   AF-A0A2G2WIB5-F1
#
_cell.length_a   1.000
_cell.length_b   1.000
_cell.length_c   1.000
_cell.angle_alpha   90.00
_cell.angle_beta   90.00
_cell.angle_gamma   90.00
#
_symmetry.space_group_name_H-M   'P 1'
#
loop_
_entity.id
_entity.type
_entity.pdbx_description
1 polymer ?
#
loop_
_entity_poly.entity_id
_entity_poly.type
_entity_poly.pdbx_seq_one_letter_code
_entity_poly.pdbx_strand_id
1 'polypeptide(L)'
;MRFNYRSYFKSHHPQTLASLKSILNSFFFLLSKVNPMDGNPPPDDPPPFDPLEPSNPVSYPLKTLEELESRSYFNSFHFPFNKASVKLPPYAANELPKRPRLLVCHDMAGGYLDDKWIQGGNNPDAYAIWHWYLIDVFVYFSHSLVTLPPPCWTNTAHKHGVKVLGTFIMEWDEGKLLANKLLSSQKSAQMYAEQLSELAAALGFDGWLVNMEVSLDVEQISNLKEFVSHLTQSMHSLVPGSLVIWYDSVTIDGNLSWQDQLNAKNKPFFDISDGIFVNYTWRENYPKHSAEVAGDRKFDVYMGIDVFGRNTYGGGQWTTNLALDVIKMDNVSAAIFAPGWVYETKQLPDFQTAQNRWWELVERSWDISQNYPQTLPFYSNFDQGHGYQVSVDGKQISQTPWNNISSQSFQPFLEFSGKSTGGHLKVVVDIKEPSYNGGGNLTFNGTLDDDFQFSARLFEGKLQLADSPLNFTYSVRHLFLWDNSS
;
A
#
# COMPACT_ATOMS: atom_id res chain seq x y z
N MET A 1 -31.25 -9.07 12.20
CA MET A 1 -30.85 -9.65 10.90
C MET A 1 -31.56 -8.92 9.77
N ARG A 2 -30.91 -7.95 9.12
CA ARG A 2 -31.38 -7.42 7.82
C ARG A 2 -30.58 -8.13 6.74
N PHE A 3 -31.25 -8.93 5.92
CA PHE A 3 -30.64 -9.61 4.78
C PHE A 3 -30.20 -8.55 3.76
N ASN A 4 -28.89 -8.44 3.51
CA ASN A 4 -28.33 -7.49 2.57
C ASN A 4 -28.38 -8.06 1.15
N TYR A 5 -29.51 -7.87 0.47
CA TYR A 5 -29.75 -8.32 -0.91
C TYR A 5 -28.65 -7.89 -1.90
N ARG A 6 -27.95 -6.78 -1.64
CA ARG A 6 -26.87 -6.25 -2.49
C ARG A 6 -25.59 -7.09 -2.44
N SER A 7 -25.32 -7.74 -1.31
CA SER A 7 -24.19 -8.66 -1.11
C SER A 7 -24.47 -10.03 -1.73
N TYR A 8 -25.71 -10.50 -1.65
CA TYR A 8 -26.15 -11.77 -2.25
C TYR A 8 -26.09 -11.75 -3.78
N PHE A 9 -26.54 -10.67 -4.42
CA PHE A 9 -26.49 -10.56 -5.88
C PHE A 9 -25.07 -10.38 -6.45
N LYS A 10 -24.16 -9.74 -5.70
CA LYS A 10 -22.74 -9.60 -6.06
C LYS A 10 -22.02 -10.95 -6.20
N SER A 11 -22.46 -11.98 -5.49
CA SER A 11 -21.80 -13.29 -5.43
C SER A 11 -22.39 -14.34 -6.37
N HIS A 12 -23.64 -14.20 -6.82
CA HIS A 12 -24.33 -15.27 -7.58
C HIS A 12 -24.70 -14.90 -9.03
N HIS A 13 -24.71 -13.61 -9.40
CA HIS A 13 -25.15 -13.16 -10.73
C HIS A 13 -24.34 -11.94 -11.27
N PRO A 14 -23.02 -12.08 -11.52
CA PRO A 14 -22.14 -10.97 -11.87
C PRO A 14 -22.50 -10.29 -13.21
N GLN A 15 -22.96 -11.04 -14.20
CA GLN A 15 -23.36 -10.51 -15.51
C GLN A 15 -24.66 -9.69 -15.46
N THR A 16 -25.61 -10.07 -14.59
CA THR A 16 -26.89 -9.36 -14.42
C THR A 16 -26.70 -8.03 -13.68
N LEU A 17 -25.72 -7.98 -12.77
CA LEU A 17 -25.36 -6.75 -12.05
C LEU A 17 -24.61 -5.74 -12.92
N ALA A 18 -23.83 -6.21 -13.91
CA ALA A 18 -23.17 -5.36 -14.90
C ALA A 18 -24.19 -4.70 -15.85
N SER A 19 -25.18 -5.45 -16.32
CA SER A 19 -26.32 -4.92 -17.09
C SER A 19 -27.13 -3.91 -16.26
N LEU A 20 -27.43 -4.23 -14.99
CA LEU A 20 -28.12 -3.31 -14.08
C LEU A 20 -27.29 -2.05 -13.75
N LYS A 21 -25.97 -2.13 -13.61
CA LYS A 21 -25.08 -0.96 -13.42
C LYS A 21 -25.00 -0.09 -14.67
N SER A 22 -24.94 -0.69 -15.87
CA SER A 22 -24.98 0.04 -17.15
C SER A 22 -26.32 0.75 -17.34
N ILE A 23 -27.43 0.08 -17.02
CA ILE A 23 -28.78 0.67 -17.06
C ILE A 23 -28.94 1.73 -15.98
N LEU A 24 -28.51 1.51 -14.73
CA LEU A 24 -28.59 2.49 -13.64
C LEU A 24 -27.69 3.69 -13.89
N ASN A 25 -26.47 3.52 -14.40
CA ASN A 25 -25.62 4.64 -14.81
C ASN A 25 -26.26 5.42 -15.96
N SER A 26 -26.84 4.74 -16.96
CA SER A 26 -27.61 5.40 -18.02
C SER A 26 -28.87 6.11 -17.48
N PHE A 27 -29.53 5.56 -16.46
CA PHE A 27 -30.72 6.14 -15.83
C PHE A 27 -30.38 7.33 -14.92
N PHE A 28 -29.27 7.28 -14.18
CA PHE A 28 -28.74 8.41 -13.39
C PHE A 28 -28.23 9.53 -14.31
N PHE A 29 -27.64 9.19 -15.46
CA PHE A 29 -27.24 10.16 -16.49
C PHE A 29 -28.44 10.77 -17.24
N LEU A 30 -29.57 10.06 -17.31
CA LEU A 30 -30.83 10.60 -17.83
C LEU A 30 -31.57 11.46 -16.79
N LEU A 31 -31.57 11.06 -15.51
CA LEU A 31 -32.21 11.79 -14.41
C LEU A 31 -31.46 13.08 -14.05
N SER A 32 -30.13 13.13 -14.21
CA SER A 32 -29.35 14.37 -14.07
C SER A 32 -29.64 15.39 -15.17
N LYS A 33 -30.27 14.98 -16.29
CA LYS A 33 -30.71 15.86 -17.38
C LYS A 33 -32.16 16.33 -17.26
N VAL A 34 -32.92 15.85 -16.28
CA VAL A 34 -34.34 16.21 -16.11
C VAL A 34 -34.57 16.68 -14.68
N ASN A 35 -34.08 17.88 -14.38
CA ASN A 35 -34.60 18.68 -13.28
C ASN A 35 -34.91 20.08 -13.85
N PRO A 36 -36.14 20.33 -14.34
CA PRO A 36 -36.53 21.66 -14.76
C PRO A 36 -36.98 22.39 -13.49
N MET A 37 -36.06 23.10 -12.83
CA MET A 37 -36.30 24.27 -11.96
C MET A 37 -35.00 24.60 -11.23
N ASP A 38 -34.06 25.24 -11.92
CA ASP A 38 -33.19 26.28 -11.39
C ASP A 38 -32.42 26.90 -12.56
N GLY A 39 -32.61 28.20 -12.78
CA GLY A 39 -32.16 28.93 -13.98
C GLY A 39 -30.66 29.27 -14.00
N ASN A 40 -29.80 28.42 -13.44
CA ASN A 40 -28.35 28.58 -13.56
C ASN A 40 -27.80 27.56 -14.56
N PRO A 41 -26.99 27.96 -15.54
CA PRO A 41 -26.28 27.00 -16.38
C PRO A 41 -25.46 26.06 -15.48
N PRO A 42 -25.42 24.75 -15.77
CA PRO A 42 -24.53 23.85 -15.05
C PRO A 42 -23.09 24.38 -15.17
N PRO A 43 -22.29 24.34 -14.09
CA PRO A 43 -20.89 24.74 -14.18
C PRO A 43 -20.23 23.91 -15.29
N ASP A 44 -19.53 24.59 -16.20
CA ASP A 44 -18.79 23.91 -17.27
C ASP A 44 -17.89 22.84 -16.65
N ASP A 45 -17.94 21.62 -17.21
CA ASP A 45 -17.02 20.56 -16.79
C ASP A 45 -15.58 21.07 -16.94
N PRO A 46 -14.69 20.79 -15.96
CA PRO A 46 -13.29 21.18 -16.10
C PRO A 46 -12.69 20.56 -17.37
N PRO A 47 -11.73 21.25 -18.02
CA PRO A 47 -11.10 20.71 -19.22
C PRO A 47 -10.48 19.33 -18.95
N PRO A 48 -10.44 18.45 -19.95
CA PRO A 48 -9.76 17.17 -19.83
C PRO A 48 -8.31 17.35 -19.37
N PHE A 49 -7.83 16.44 -18.52
CA PHE A 49 -6.43 16.44 -18.08
C PHE A 49 -5.49 16.26 -19.28
N ASP A 50 -4.60 17.22 -19.50
CA ASP A 50 -3.52 17.13 -20.48
C ASP A 50 -2.17 17.02 -19.73
N PRO A 51 -1.44 15.89 -19.85
CA PRO A 51 -0.16 15.70 -19.17
C PRO A 51 0.96 16.61 -19.69
N LEU A 52 0.78 17.28 -20.83
CA LEU A 52 1.76 18.20 -21.41
C LEU A 52 1.60 19.64 -20.91
N GLU A 53 0.44 19.99 -20.35
CA GLU A 53 0.17 21.35 -19.90
C GLU A 53 0.75 21.63 -18.50
N PRO A 54 1.45 22.78 -18.32
CA PRO A 54 1.87 23.22 -17.00
C PRO A 54 0.70 23.40 -16.04
N SER A 55 0.77 22.73 -14.90
CA SER A 55 -0.25 22.81 -13.85
C SER A 55 0.33 22.43 -12.48
N ASN A 56 -0.51 22.31 -11.45
CA ASN A 56 -0.05 21.75 -10.18
C ASN A 56 0.43 20.30 -10.43
N PRO A 57 1.66 19.94 -10.03
CA PRO A 57 2.19 18.60 -10.28
C PRO A 57 1.30 17.51 -9.64
N VAL A 58 0.95 16.50 -10.42
CA VAL A 58 0.13 15.36 -9.97
C VAL A 58 0.73 14.03 -10.42
N SER A 59 0.46 12.98 -9.66
CA SER A 59 0.60 11.60 -10.10
C SER A 59 -0.65 11.13 -10.82
N TYR A 60 -0.47 10.32 -11.86
CA TYR A 60 -1.55 9.74 -12.63
C TYR A 60 -1.08 8.43 -13.30
N PRO A 61 -2.01 7.49 -13.55
CA PRO A 61 -1.70 6.22 -14.22
C PRO A 61 -1.66 6.35 -15.74
N LEU A 62 -1.17 5.32 -16.43
CA LEU A 62 -1.40 5.14 -17.87
C LEU A 62 -2.61 4.23 -18.08
N LYS A 63 -3.49 4.59 -19.02
CA LYS A 63 -4.76 3.89 -19.26
C LYS A 63 -4.73 3.02 -20.51
N THR A 64 -3.81 3.32 -21.43
CA THR A 64 -3.74 2.66 -22.74
C THR A 64 -2.34 2.09 -23.02
N LEU A 65 -2.29 1.07 -23.85
CA LEU A 65 -1.01 0.56 -24.35
C LEU A 65 -0.30 1.55 -25.29
N GLU A 66 -1.02 2.47 -25.92
CA GLU A 66 -0.42 3.50 -26.77
C GLU A 66 0.40 4.50 -25.96
N GLU A 67 -0.08 4.93 -24.78
CA GLU A 67 0.70 5.77 -23.86
C GLU A 67 2.01 5.08 -23.44
N LEU A 68 1.95 3.77 -23.18
CA LEU A 68 3.12 2.97 -22.79
C LEU A 68 4.08 2.76 -23.97
N GLU A 69 3.57 2.39 -25.15
CA GLU A 69 4.33 2.15 -26.38
C GLU A 69 5.02 3.43 -26.89
N SER A 70 4.33 4.57 -26.82
CA SER A 70 4.85 5.87 -27.27
C SER A 70 5.82 6.52 -26.29
N ARG A 71 5.95 5.98 -25.07
CA ARG A 71 6.75 6.57 -23.98
C ARG A 71 6.30 8.00 -23.64
N SER A 72 5.00 8.30 -23.82
CA SER A 72 4.47 9.66 -23.68
C SER A 72 4.64 10.21 -22.27
N TYR A 73 4.63 9.34 -21.25
CA TYR A 73 4.83 9.74 -19.85
C TYR A 73 6.13 10.51 -19.62
N PHE A 74 7.21 10.15 -20.32
CA PHE A 74 8.51 10.83 -20.18
C PHE A 74 8.50 12.26 -20.72
N ASN A 75 7.55 12.59 -21.59
CA ASN A 75 7.35 13.93 -22.13
C ASN A 75 6.36 14.78 -21.32
N SER A 76 5.74 14.19 -20.29
CA SER A 76 4.81 14.87 -19.41
C SER A 76 5.46 16.02 -18.64
N PHE A 77 4.75 17.14 -18.51
CA PHE A 77 5.11 18.23 -17.60
C PHE A 77 5.28 17.72 -16.16
N HIS A 78 4.51 16.71 -15.76
CA HIS A 78 4.48 16.17 -14.42
C HIS A 78 5.61 15.18 -14.12
N PHE A 79 6.25 14.60 -15.15
CA PHE A 79 7.24 13.53 -14.97
C PHE A 79 8.41 13.89 -14.04
N PRO A 80 9.07 15.06 -14.16
CA PRO A 80 10.19 15.42 -13.28
C PRO A 80 9.82 15.42 -11.80
N PHE A 81 8.57 15.76 -11.47
CA PHE A 81 8.08 15.84 -10.11
C PHE A 81 7.64 14.47 -9.55
N ASN A 82 7.30 13.52 -10.43
CA ASN A 82 6.88 12.17 -10.05
C ASN A 82 8.04 11.24 -9.68
N LYS A 83 9.30 11.70 -9.79
CA LYS A 83 10.47 10.93 -9.37
C LYS A 83 10.58 10.89 -7.85
N ALA A 84 10.71 9.70 -7.29
CA ALA A 84 11.01 9.52 -5.88
C ALA A 84 12.34 10.20 -5.52
N SER A 85 12.35 10.93 -4.42
CA SER A 85 13.52 11.67 -3.91
C SER A 85 14.23 10.95 -2.78
N VAL A 86 13.59 9.95 -2.17
CA VAL A 86 14.18 9.09 -1.15
C VAL A 86 14.53 7.74 -1.78
N LYS A 87 15.80 7.36 -1.70
CA LYS A 87 16.27 6.05 -2.16
C LYS A 87 16.03 5.00 -1.08
N LEU A 88 15.77 3.76 -1.51
CA LEU A 88 15.73 2.61 -0.61
C LEU A 88 17.10 2.47 0.09
N PRO A 89 17.14 2.36 1.44
CA PRO A 89 18.38 2.22 2.18
C PRO A 89 19.17 0.98 1.76
N PRO A 90 20.52 1.02 1.74
CA PRO A 90 21.33 -0.10 1.30
C PRO A 90 21.06 -1.43 2.02
N TYR A 91 20.69 -1.39 3.30
CA TYR A 91 20.35 -2.59 4.08
C TYR A 91 19.06 -3.28 3.59
N ALA A 92 18.15 -2.53 2.94
CA ALA A 92 16.89 -3.01 2.40
C ALA A 92 16.92 -3.17 0.86
N ALA A 93 17.97 -2.67 0.20
CA ALA A 93 18.09 -2.71 -1.26
C ALA A 93 18.31 -4.13 -1.81
N ASN A 94 18.93 -5.02 -1.03
CA ASN A 94 19.24 -6.40 -1.41
C ASN A 94 18.00 -7.31 -1.45
N GLU A 95 18.24 -8.62 -1.62
CA GLU A 95 17.20 -9.65 -1.53
C GLU A 95 16.40 -9.55 -0.22
N LEU A 96 15.10 -9.80 -0.33
CA LEU A 96 14.21 -9.88 0.83
C LEU A 96 14.65 -11.01 1.78
N PRO A 97 14.44 -10.85 3.10
CA PRO A 97 14.91 -11.80 4.10
C PRO A 97 14.26 -13.19 3.91
N LYS A 98 15.00 -14.26 4.23
CA LYS A 98 14.53 -15.65 4.12
C LYS A 98 13.70 -16.05 5.36
N ARG A 99 12.59 -15.33 5.57
CA ARG A 99 11.55 -15.57 6.59
C ARG A 99 10.17 -15.28 5.96
N PRO A 100 9.04 -15.64 6.61
CA PRO A 100 7.74 -15.12 6.23
C PRO A 100 7.75 -13.59 6.12
N ARG A 101 7.18 -13.07 5.04
CA ARG A 101 7.13 -11.64 4.72
C ARG A 101 5.69 -11.13 4.68
N LEU A 102 5.52 -9.85 4.98
CA LEU A 102 4.23 -9.19 4.80
C LEU A 102 4.26 -8.27 3.58
N LEU A 103 3.46 -8.61 2.58
CA LEU A 103 3.11 -7.73 1.48
C LEU A 103 1.81 -6.99 1.80
N VAL A 104 1.76 -5.71 1.50
CA VAL A 104 0.54 -4.88 1.64
C VAL A 104 0.19 -4.29 0.30
N CYS A 105 -0.95 -4.69 -0.26
CA CYS A 105 -1.53 -4.13 -1.47
C CYS A 105 -2.68 -3.20 -1.07
N HIS A 106 -2.45 -1.88 -1.12
CA HIS A 106 -3.29 -0.96 -0.34
C HIS A 106 -4.73 -0.81 -0.86
N ASP A 107 -4.95 -0.90 -2.18
CA ASP A 107 -6.23 -0.71 -2.89
C ASP A 107 -7.17 0.30 -2.21
N MET A 108 -6.67 1.52 -2.03
CA MET A 108 -7.34 2.56 -1.23
C MET A 108 -8.31 3.32 -2.13
N ALA A 109 -9.58 2.94 -2.11
CA ALA A 109 -10.68 3.60 -2.84
C ALA A 109 -10.36 3.95 -4.31
N GLY A 110 -9.66 3.05 -5.02
CA GLY A 110 -9.29 3.22 -6.42
C GLY A 110 -8.01 4.03 -6.70
N GLY A 111 -7.30 4.48 -5.66
CA GLY A 111 -6.02 5.19 -5.75
C GLY A 111 -6.12 6.63 -6.30
N TYR A 112 -5.01 7.35 -6.23
CA TYR A 112 -4.84 8.73 -6.74
C TYR A 112 -5.89 9.71 -6.19
N LEU A 113 -6.03 9.71 -4.87
CA LEU A 113 -6.89 10.60 -4.09
C LEU A 113 -6.08 11.82 -3.63
N ASP A 114 -5.89 11.98 -2.32
CA ASP A 114 -5.04 13.02 -1.74
C ASP A 114 -3.55 12.82 -2.08
N ASP A 115 -3.15 11.58 -2.33
CA ASP A 115 -1.80 11.16 -2.66
C ASP A 115 -1.37 11.48 -4.10
N LYS A 116 -2.32 11.79 -5.00
CA LYS A 116 -1.98 12.30 -6.34
C LYS A 116 -1.30 13.67 -6.28
N TRP A 117 -1.58 14.46 -5.24
CA TRP A 117 -0.97 15.77 -5.04
C TRP A 117 0.40 15.58 -4.40
N ILE A 118 1.41 15.38 -5.25
CA ILE A 118 2.74 14.92 -4.85
C ILE A 118 3.52 15.89 -3.95
N GLN A 119 3.11 17.16 -3.91
CA GLN A 119 3.66 18.19 -3.02
C GLN A 119 2.82 18.39 -1.76
N GLY A 120 1.78 17.57 -1.58
CA GLY A 120 0.84 17.63 -0.47
C GLY A 120 -0.44 18.38 -0.80
N GLY A 121 -1.42 18.20 0.08
CA GLY A 121 -2.73 18.84 0.04
C GLY A 121 -3.07 19.48 1.39
N ASN A 122 -4.34 19.84 1.54
CA ASN A 122 -4.89 20.47 2.73
C ASN A 122 -5.87 19.57 3.51
N ASN A 123 -5.85 18.25 3.26
CA ASN A 123 -6.74 17.30 3.93
C ASN A 123 -6.03 16.70 5.15
N PRO A 124 -6.28 17.17 6.38
CA PRO A 124 -5.64 16.61 7.58
C PRO A 124 -6.10 15.20 7.90
N ASP A 125 -7.16 14.71 7.26
CA ASP A 125 -7.70 13.37 7.45
C ASP A 125 -7.31 12.43 6.29
N ALA A 126 -6.37 12.83 5.41
CA ALA A 126 -5.92 11.99 4.30
C ALA A 126 -5.46 10.60 4.78
N TYR A 127 -5.78 9.56 4.02
CA TYR A 127 -5.38 8.19 4.35
C TYR A 127 -3.86 8.07 4.42
N ALA A 128 -3.35 7.48 5.51
CA ALA A 128 -1.95 7.19 5.69
C ALA A 128 -1.74 5.82 6.35
N ILE A 129 -0.59 5.21 6.07
CA ILE A 129 -0.07 4.05 6.78
C ILE A 129 1.17 4.51 7.53
N TRP A 130 1.29 4.14 8.80
CA TRP A 130 2.43 4.49 9.65
C TRP A 130 2.98 3.28 10.43
N HIS A 131 2.48 2.07 10.11
CA HIS A 131 2.90 0.78 10.66
C HIS A 131 3.92 0.06 9.74
N TRP A 132 4.77 0.83 9.06
CA TRP A 132 5.75 0.31 8.10
C TRP A 132 6.71 -0.72 8.71
N TYR A 133 6.87 -0.70 10.04
CA TYR A 133 7.69 -1.68 10.76
C TYR A 133 7.20 -3.12 10.61
N LEU A 134 5.96 -3.36 10.17
CA LEU A 134 5.42 -4.69 9.90
C LEU A 134 5.57 -5.11 8.43
N ILE A 135 5.86 -4.17 7.53
CA ILE A 135 5.73 -4.36 6.08
C ILE A 135 7.11 -4.65 5.47
N ASP A 136 7.17 -5.64 4.56
CA ASP A 136 8.35 -5.92 3.75
C ASP A 136 8.21 -5.35 2.34
N VAL A 137 7.00 -5.44 1.77
CA VAL A 137 6.68 -5.00 0.41
C VAL A 137 5.35 -4.25 0.41
N PHE A 138 5.31 -3.10 -0.25
CA PHE A 138 4.11 -2.31 -0.46
C PHE A 138 3.77 -2.27 -1.95
N VAL A 139 2.52 -2.55 -2.31
CA VAL A 139 2.02 -2.45 -3.68
C VAL A 139 1.04 -1.28 -3.74
N TYR A 140 1.37 -0.30 -4.58
CA TYR A 140 0.45 0.76 -4.95
C TYR A 140 -0.51 0.25 -6.03
N PHE A 141 -1.79 0.18 -5.69
CA PHE A 141 -2.80 -0.52 -6.47
C PHE A 141 -3.94 0.42 -6.87
N SER A 142 -4.27 0.38 -8.16
CA SER A 142 -5.52 0.88 -8.70
C SER A 142 -5.98 0.02 -9.88
N HIS A 143 -7.21 0.30 -10.34
CA HIS A 143 -7.82 -0.34 -11.49
C HIS A 143 -7.45 0.36 -12.81
N SER A 144 -6.18 0.73 -12.98
CA SER A 144 -5.65 1.34 -14.20
C SER A 144 -4.57 0.46 -14.80
N LEU A 145 -4.54 0.34 -16.14
CA LEU A 145 -3.64 -0.55 -16.89
C LEU A 145 -2.21 -0.52 -16.35
N VAL A 146 -1.63 0.68 -16.23
CA VAL A 146 -0.34 0.91 -15.57
C VAL A 146 -0.55 1.86 -14.40
N THR A 147 -0.45 1.31 -13.19
CA THR A 147 -0.52 2.06 -11.95
C THR A 147 0.89 2.39 -11.49
N LEU A 148 1.24 3.68 -11.54
CA LEU A 148 2.51 4.22 -11.07
C LEU A 148 2.37 4.69 -9.62
N PRO A 149 3.21 4.20 -8.68
CA PRO A 149 3.19 4.69 -7.30
C PRO A 149 3.47 6.21 -7.26
N PRO A 150 2.61 7.02 -6.62
CA PRO A 150 2.95 8.40 -6.34
C PRO A 150 4.25 8.47 -5.54
N PRO A 151 5.16 9.42 -5.82
CA PRO A 151 6.44 9.52 -5.14
C PRO A 151 6.28 9.69 -3.63
N CYS A 152 5.15 10.18 -3.13
CA CYS A 152 4.90 10.29 -1.70
C CYS A 152 4.84 8.93 -0.99
N TRP A 153 4.29 7.90 -1.63
CA TRP A 153 4.29 6.53 -1.13
C TRP A 153 5.68 5.88 -1.24
N THR A 154 6.35 6.05 -2.38
CA THR A 154 7.72 5.56 -2.58
C THR A 154 8.68 6.17 -1.57
N ASN A 155 8.60 7.49 -1.38
CA ASN A 155 9.46 8.22 -0.45
C ASN A 155 9.29 7.76 1.00
N THR A 156 8.04 7.58 1.45
CA THR A 156 7.79 7.15 2.83
C THR A 156 8.20 5.69 3.03
N ALA A 157 7.87 4.80 2.10
CA ALA A 157 8.18 3.38 2.23
C ALA A 157 9.70 3.15 2.20
N HIS A 158 10.41 3.82 1.28
CA HIS A 158 11.87 3.77 1.23
C HIS A 158 12.52 4.29 2.51
N LYS A 159 12.02 5.40 3.08
CA LYS A 159 12.51 5.89 4.39
C LYS A 159 12.43 4.81 5.47
N HIS A 160 11.41 3.95 5.38
CA HIS A 160 11.15 2.82 6.26
C HIS A 160 11.75 1.48 5.76
N GLY A 161 12.60 1.48 4.74
CA GLY A 161 13.23 0.24 4.24
C GLY A 161 12.25 -0.75 3.60
N VAL A 162 11.12 -0.27 3.09
CA VAL A 162 10.08 -1.08 2.43
C VAL A 162 10.15 -0.87 0.93
N LYS A 163 10.16 -1.98 0.17
CA LYS A 163 10.13 -1.94 -1.30
C LYS A 163 8.73 -1.57 -1.80
N VAL A 164 8.64 -0.78 -2.86
CA VAL A 164 7.38 -0.30 -3.45
C VAL A 164 7.20 -0.81 -4.87
N LEU A 165 6.07 -1.47 -5.13
CA LEU A 165 5.70 -1.95 -6.46
C LEU A 165 4.54 -1.12 -7.02
N GLY A 166 4.58 -0.87 -8.32
CA GLY A 166 3.40 -0.47 -9.09
C GLY A 166 2.51 -1.69 -9.40
N THR A 167 1.40 -1.45 -10.07
CA THR A 167 0.50 -2.50 -10.55
C THR A 167 0.37 -2.43 -12.07
N PHE A 168 0.56 -3.55 -12.75
CA PHE A 168 0.20 -3.73 -14.15
C PHE A 168 -0.99 -4.69 -14.21
N ILE A 169 -2.16 -4.20 -14.63
CA ILE A 169 -3.41 -4.97 -14.60
C ILE A 169 -4.12 -4.93 -15.95
N MET A 170 -4.68 -6.08 -16.34
CA MET A 170 -5.66 -6.16 -17.41
C MET A 170 -6.90 -6.86 -16.88
N GLU A 171 -8.05 -6.23 -17.02
CA GLU A 171 -9.31 -6.74 -16.48
C GLU A 171 -10.46 -6.50 -17.47
N TRP A 172 -11.48 -7.37 -17.40
CA TRP A 172 -12.70 -7.27 -18.21
C TRP A 172 -12.47 -7.39 -19.72
N ASP A 173 -13.51 -7.10 -20.51
CA ASP A 173 -13.47 -7.22 -21.97
C ASP A 173 -12.44 -6.27 -22.60
N GLU A 174 -12.26 -5.07 -22.04
CA GLU A 174 -11.24 -4.11 -22.47
C GLU A 174 -9.83 -4.67 -22.25
N GLY A 175 -9.57 -5.24 -21.07
CA GLY A 175 -8.31 -5.91 -20.77
C GLY A 175 -7.99 -7.04 -21.74
N LYS A 176 -9.00 -7.81 -22.19
CA LYS A 176 -8.79 -8.89 -23.17
C LYS A 176 -8.30 -8.34 -24.52
N LEU A 177 -8.84 -7.22 -24.97
CA LEU A 177 -8.38 -6.56 -26.20
C LEU A 177 -6.93 -6.07 -26.07
N LEU A 178 -6.57 -5.49 -24.91
CA LEU A 178 -5.20 -5.06 -24.63
C LEU A 178 -4.24 -6.25 -24.56
N ALA A 179 -4.65 -7.36 -23.93
CA ALA A 179 -3.87 -8.58 -23.85
C ALA A 179 -3.60 -9.15 -25.24
N ASN A 180 -4.58 -9.13 -26.14
CA ASN A 180 -4.40 -9.56 -27.54
C ASN A 180 -3.34 -8.75 -28.28
N LYS A 181 -3.28 -7.43 -28.05
CA LYS A 181 -2.24 -6.56 -28.63
C LYS A 181 -0.87 -6.88 -28.02
N LEU A 182 -0.78 -6.85 -26.68
CA LEU A 182 0.47 -7.05 -25.94
C LEU A 182 1.09 -8.41 -26.25
N LEU A 183 0.28 -9.47 -26.23
CA LEU A 183 0.68 -10.87 -26.39
C LEU A 183 0.61 -11.36 -27.85
N SER A 184 0.54 -10.45 -28.82
CA SER A 184 0.50 -10.78 -30.25
C SER A 184 1.76 -11.48 -30.75
N SER A 185 2.91 -11.23 -30.11
CA SER A 185 4.20 -11.85 -30.40
C SER A 185 5.15 -11.70 -29.21
N GLN A 186 6.21 -12.52 -29.15
CA GLN A 186 7.29 -12.36 -28.17
C GLN A 186 7.92 -10.96 -28.22
N LYS A 187 8.14 -10.40 -29.41
CA LYS A 187 8.69 -9.05 -29.57
C LYS A 187 7.79 -7.97 -28.95
N SER A 188 6.47 -8.10 -29.13
CA SER A 188 5.50 -7.20 -28.50
C SER A 188 5.55 -7.33 -26.97
N ALA A 189 5.52 -8.56 -26.46
CA ALA A 189 5.64 -8.85 -25.03
C ALA A 189 6.91 -8.23 -24.43
N GLN A 190 8.07 -8.46 -25.04
CA GLN A 190 9.35 -7.89 -24.59
C GLN A 190 9.34 -6.36 -24.58
N MET A 191 8.81 -5.72 -25.64
CA MET A 191 8.74 -4.25 -25.71
C MET A 191 7.94 -3.66 -24.54
N TYR A 192 6.74 -4.18 -24.24
CA TYR A 192 5.96 -3.67 -23.12
C TYR A 192 6.62 -3.95 -21.76
N ALA A 193 7.30 -5.09 -21.60
CA ALA A 193 8.08 -5.39 -20.40
C ALA A 193 9.25 -4.42 -20.21
N GLU A 194 9.94 -4.04 -21.28
CA GLU A 194 11.01 -3.04 -21.25
C GLU A 194 10.47 -1.66 -20.84
N GLN A 195 9.34 -1.22 -21.40
CA GLN A 195 8.75 0.08 -21.04
C GLN A 195 8.35 0.15 -19.57
N LEU A 196 7.76 -0.92 -19.03
CA LEU A 196 7.43 -1.00 -17.60
C LEU A 196 8.69 -0.95 -16.73
N SER A 197 9.77 -1.62 -17.16
CA SER A 197 11.03 -1.64 -16.43
C SER A 197 11.70 -0.26 -16.41
N GLU A 198 11.66 0.45 -17.53
CA GLU A 198 12.19 1.80 -17.63
C GLU A 198 11.40 2.81 -16.79
N LEU A 199 10.06 2.69 -16.72
CA LEU A 199 9.23 3.52 -15.85
C LEU A 199 9.60 3.34 -14.37
N ALA A 200 9.75 2.09 -13.92
CA ALA A 200 10.16 1.79 -12.55
C ALA A 200 11.53 2.41 -12.22
N ALA A 201 12.52 2.20 -13.10
CA ALA A 201 13.86 2.75 -12.94
C ALA A 201 13.87 4.29 -12.94
N ALA A 202 13.10 4.91 -13.83
CA ALA A 202 13.09 6.36 -13.98
C ALA A 202 12.35 7.10 -12.86
N LEU A 203 11.30 6.49 -12.32
CA LEU A 203 10.50 7.03 -11.21
C LEU A 203 11.03 6.61 -9.84
N GLY A 204 11.87 5.58 -9.79
CA GLY A 204 12.59 5.16 -8.60
C GLY A 204 11.77 4.28 -7.67
N PHE A 205 10.91 3.40 -8.19
CA PHE A 205 10.23 2.34 -7.42
C PHE A 205 10.74 0.95 -7.83
N ASP A 206 10.42 -0.07 -7.05
CA ASP A 206 11.15 -1.34 -7.00
C ASP A 206 10.52 -2.48 -7.81
N GLY A 207 9.53 -2.22 -8.67
CA GLY A 207 8.97 -3.22 -9.59
C GLY A 207 7.46 -3.29 -9.62
N TRP A 208 6.91 -4.48 -9.85
CA TRP A 208 5.54 -4.64 -10.36
C TRP A 208 4.80 -5.83 -9.76
N LEU A 209 3.54 -5.60 -9.35
CA LEU A 209 2.52 -6.65 -9.32
C LEU A 209 1.92 -6.78 -10.72
N VAL A 210 1.97 -7.98 -11.29
CA VAL A 210 1.36 -8.32 -12.59
C VAL A 210 0.05 -9.06 -12.33
N ASN A 211 -1.07 -8.44 -12.69
CA ASN A 211 -2.40 -9.00 -12.48
C ASN A 211 -3.17 -9.15 -13.80
N MET A 212 -3.23 -10.37 -14.34
CA MET A 212 -3.90 -10.67 -15.61
C MET A 212 -5.29 -11.25 -15.35
N GLU A 213 -6.29 -10.40 -15.08
CA GLU A 213 -7.69 -10.75 -14.79
C GLU A 213 -8.50 -10.96 -16.09
N VAL A 214 -7.94 -11.71 -17.04
CA VAL A 214 -8.54 -11.99 -18.35
C VAL A 214 -8.26 -13.43 -18.79
N SER A 215 -9.20 -14.03 -19.51
CA SER A 215 -8.97 -15.30 -20.21
C SER A 215 -8.26 -15.06 -21.53
N LEU A 216 -7.29 -15.91 -21.83
CA LEU A 216 -6.41 -15.87 -22.99
C LEU A 216 -6.57 -17.11 -23.84
N ASP A 217 -6.25 -16.99 -25.12
CA ASP A 217 -6.08 -18.14 -26.00
C ASP A 217 -4.79 -18.89 -25.60
N VAL A 218 -4.79 -20.21 -25.68
CA VAL A 218 -3.68 -21.05 -25.18
C VAL A 218 -2.36 -20.73 -25.90
N GLU A 219 -2.42 -20.29 -27.15
CA GLU A 219 -1.28 -19.87 -27.95
C GLU A 219 -0.58 -18.64 -27.36
N GLN A 220 -1.34 -17.75 -26.71
CA GLN A 220 -0.82 -16.53 -26.08
C GLN A 220 -0.04 -16.80 -24.80
N ILE A 221 -0.19 -17.97 -24.18
CA ILE A 221 0.49 -18.32 -22.93
C ILE A 221 2.01 -18.36 -23.09
N SER A 222 2.49 -18.74 -24.27
CA SER A 222 3.92 -18.67 -24.59
C SER A 222 4.45 -17.24 -24.52
N ASN A 223 3.72 -16.28 -25.09
CA ASN A 223 4.06 -14.86 -25.07
C ASN A 223 3.86 -14.23 -23.69
N LEU A 224 2.91 -14.73 -22.88
CA LEU A 224 2.71 -14.26 -21.51
C LEU A 224 3.88 -14.68 -20.61
N LYS A 225 4.34 -15.93 -20.75
CA LYS A 225 5.55 -16.38 -20.07
C LYS A 225 6.77 -15.56 -20.50
N GLU A 226 6.88 -15.26 -21.79
CA GLU A 226 7.92 -14.36 -22.29
C GLU A 226 7.83 -12.97 -21.65
N PHE A 227 6.65 -12.36 -21.61
CA PHE A 227 6.41 -11.06 -20.97
C PHE A 227 6.87 -11.05 -19.50
N VAL A 228 6.39 -12.02 -18.69
CA VAL A 228 6.73 -12.08 -17.27
C VAL A 228 8.22 -12.32 -17.07
N SER A 229 8.80 -13.29 -17.79
CA SER A 229 10.24 -13.61 -17.69
C SER A 229 11.12 -12.42 -18.08
N HIS A 230 10.79 -11.75 -19.20
CA HIS A 230 11.57 -10.60 -19.69
C HIS A 230 11.41 -9.38 -18.78
N LEU A 231 10.22 -9.15 -18.21
CA LEU A 231 9.99 -8.10 -17.22
C LEU A 231 10.84 -8.33 -15.98
N THR A 232 10.83 -9.55 -15.42
CA THR A 232 11.66 -9.92 -14.25
C THR A 232 13.15 -9.68 -14.53
N GLN A 233 13.65 -10.12 -15.68
CA GLN A 233 15.06 -9.95 -16.05
C GLN A 233 15.44 -8.47 -16.28
N SER A 234 14.59 -7.73 -16.97
CA SER A 234 14.80 -6.30 -17.27
C SER A 234 14.75 -5.45 -16.01
N MET A 235 13.81 -5.74 -15.11
CA MET A 235 13.73 -5.13 -13.79
C MET A 235 15.01 -5.35 -12.99
N HIS A 236 15.50 -6.58 -12.86
CA HIS A 236 16.74 -6.86 -12.13
C HIS A 236 17.98 -6.19 -12.73
N SER A 237 18.00 -6.03 -14.06
CA SER A 237 19.08 -5.35 -14.77
C SER A 237 19.09 -3.84 -14.48
N LEU A 238 17.93 -3.18 -14.54
CA LEU A 238 17.81 -1.72 -14.36
C LEU A 238 17.73 -1.29 -12.90
N VAL A 239 17.13 -2.12 -12.05
CA VAL A 239 16.86 -1.87 -10.63
C VAL A 239 17.27 -3.11 -9.83
N PRO A 240 18.55 -3.26 -9.46
CA PRO A 240 19.02 -4.41 -8.69
C PRO A 240 18.22 -4.61 -7.40
N GLY A 241 17.75 -5.83 -7.17
CA GLY A 241 16.90 -6.17 -6.03
C GLY A 241 15.42 -5.80 -6.21
N SER A 242 14.98 -5.40 -7.40
CA SER A 242 13.57 -5.23 -7.74
C SER A 242 12.75 -6.51 -7.55
N LEU A 243 11.43 -6.39 -7.61
CA LEU A 243 10.51 -7.52 -7.54
C LEU A 243 9.45 -7.45 -8.64
N VAL A 244 9.22 -8.58 -9.30
CA VAL A 244 8.05 -8.84 -10.14
C VAL A 244 7.24 -9.93 -9.48
N ILE A 245 6.02 -9.60 -9.04
CA ILE A 245 5.12 -10.52 -8.35
C ILE A 245 3.96 -10.87 -9.27
N TRP A 246 3.74 -12.16 -9.51
CA TRP A 246 2.61 -12.66 -10.28
C TRP A 246 1.36 -12.78 -9.41
N TYR A 247 0.20 -12.28 -9.84
CA TYR A 247 -1.06 -12.58 -9.18
C TYR A 247 -1.65 -13.92 -9.68
N ASP A 248 -2.20 -14.73 -8.79
CA ASP A 248 -2.82 -16.02 -9.10
C ASP A 248 -4.12 -15.85 -9.92
N SER A 249 -4.00 -15.56 -11.22
CA SER A 249 -5.13 -15.30 -12.11
C SER A 249 -5.23 -16.29 -13.28
N VAL A 250 -4.58 -16.01 -14.42
CA VAL A 250 -4.62 -16.86 -15.61
C VAL A 250 -3.70 -18.06 -15.43
N THR A 251 -4.23 -19.23 -15.76
CA THR A 251 -3.51 -20.51 -15.68
C THR A 251 -2.71 -20.78 -16.95
N ILE A 252 -1.83 -21.78 -16.92
CA ILE A 252 -1.10 -22.22 -18.12
C ILE A 252 -1.99 -22.70 -19.29
N ASP A 253 -3.28 -22.94 -19.03
CA ASP A 253 -4.24 -23.33 -20.07
C ASP A 253 -4.95 -22.09 -20.69
N GLY A 254 -4.63 -20.87 -20.25
CA GLY A 254 -5.26 -19.63 -20.70
C GLY A 254 -6.56 -19.26 -19.98
N ASN A 255 -7.06 -20.11 -19.09
CA ASN A 255 -8.26 -19.81 -18.32
C ASN A 255 -7.95 -18.84 -17.19
N LEU A 256 -8.75 -17.77 -17.05
CA LEU A 256 -8.83 -17.00 -15.81
C LEU A 256 -9.46 -17.87 -14.72
N SER A 257 -8.63 -18.40 -13.83
CA SER A 257 -9.06 -19.31 -12.78
C SER A 257 -8.08 -19.23 -11.62
N TRP A 258 -8.41 -18.40 -10.62
CA TRP A 258 -7.69 -18.34 -9.36
C TRP A 258 -7.62 -19.75 -8.75
N GLN A 259 -6.41 -20.21 -8.43
CA GLN A 259 -6.18 -21.54 -7.88
C GLN A 259 -6.28 -21.56 -6.36
N ASP A 260 -6.16 -20.39 -5.73
CA ASP A 260 -6.11 -20.17 -4.28
C ASP A 260 -4.92 -20.86 -3.60
N GLN A 261 -3.98 -21.39 -4.38
CA GLN A 261 -2.75 -22.02 -3.92
C GLN A 261 -1.73 -22.03 -5.06
N LEU A 262 -0.45 -22.16 -4.72
CA LEU A 262 0.57 -22.47 -5.71
C LEU A 262 0.46 -23.95 -6.11
N ASN A 263 0.26 -24.23 -7.39
CA ASN A 263 0.17 -25.59 -7.93
C ASN A 263 0.66 -25.66 -9.40
N ALA A 264 0.55 -26.81 -10.04
CA ALA A 264 1.04 -27.01 -11.42
C ALA A 264 0.44 -26.04 -12.47
N LYS A 265 -0.72 -25.42 -12.20
CA LYS A 265 -1.42 -24.51 -13.13
C LYS A 265 -0.89 -23.08 -13.12
N ASN A 266 -0.26 -22.64 -12.04
CA ASN A 266 0.31 -21.29 -11.91
C ASN A 266 1.82 -21.30 -11.59
N LYS A 267 2.39 -22.44 -11.15
CA LYS A 267 3.82 -22.59 -10.85
C LYS A 267 4.75 -22.13 -11.98
N PRO A 268 4.46 -22.37 -13.28
CA PRO A 268 5.32 -21.88 -14.35
C PRO A 268 5.45 -20.35 -14.42
N PHE A 269 4.49 -19.58 -13.89
CA PHE A 269 4.62 -18.12 -13.75
C PHE A 269 5.39 -17.72 -12.49
N PHE A 270 5.19 -18.44 -11.38
CA PHE A 270 5.97 -18.29 -10.16
C PHE A 270 7.48 -18.56 -10.39
N ASP A 271 7.81 -19.56 -11.20
CA ASP A 271 9.21 -19.95 -11.46
C ASP A 271 10.00 -18.89 -12.27
N ILE A 272 9.31 -18.01 -13.00
CA ILE A 272 9.90 -16.96 -13.85
C ILE A 272 9.68 -15.53 -13.29
N SER A 273 9.14 -15.43 -12.09
CA SER A 273 8.92 -14.18 -11.34
C SER A 273 9.52 -14.29 -9.94
N ASP A 274 9.54 -13.20 -9.18
CA ASP A 274 10.15 -13.15 -7.85
C ASP A 274 9.23 -13.67 -6.75
N GLY A 275 7.93 -13.77 -7.04
CA GLY A 275 6.97 -14.39 -6.14
C GLY A 275 5.57 -14.45 -6.73
N ILE A 276 4.66 -15.06 -5.97
CA ILE A 276 3.24 -15.16 -6.33
C ILE A 276 2.38 -14.58 -5.21
N PHE A 277 1.47 -13.68 -5.57
CA PHE A 277 0.35 -13.28 -4.75
C PHE A 277 -0.80 -14.24 -5.05
N VAL A 278 -1.03 -15.18 -4.14
CA VAL A 278 -2.11 -16.16 -4.21
C VAL A 278 -3.45 -15.52 -3.86
N ASN A 279 -4.51 -15.82 -4.62
CA ASN A 279 -5.84 -15.27 -4.40
C ASN A 279 -6.39 -15.61 -3.01
N TYR A 280 -7.30 -14.78 -2.49
CA TYR A 280 -7.69 -14.78 -1.07
C TYR A 280 -8.75 -15.82 -0.68
N THR A 281 -9.31 -16.62 -1.60
CA THR A 281 -10.37 -17.61 -1.29
C THR A 281 -9.87 -19.00 -0.89
N TRP A 282 -8.64 -19.07 -0.37
CA TRP A 282 -7.96 -20.29 0.03
C TRP A 282 -8.54 -20.96 1.29
N ARG A 283 -8.17 -22.24 1.48
CA ARG A 283 -8.59 -23.08 2.61
C ARG A 283 -7.40 -23.38 3.52
N GLU A 284 -7.69 -23.80 4.75
CA GLU A 284 -6.70 -23.97 5.82
C GLU A 284 -5.44 -24.77 5.43
N ASN A 285 -5.55 -25.79 4.56
CA ASN A 285 -4.41 -26.61 4.14
C ASN A 285 -3.66 -26.08 2.89
N TYR A 286 -4.15 -25.02 2.25
CA TYR A 286 -3.59 -24.50 1.01
C TYR A 286 -2.25 -23.76 1.20
N PRO A 287 -2.03 -22.97 2.28
CA PRO A 287 -0.71 -22.41 2.57
C PRO A 287 0.37 -23.49 2.69
N LYS A 288 0.12 -24.56 3.48
CA LYS A 288 0.99 -25.74 3.57
C LYS A 288 1.31 -26.37 2.21
N HIS A 289 0.29 -26.69 1.41
CA HIS A 289 0.50 -27.29 0.08
C HIS A 289 1.30 -26.35 -0.84
N SER A 290 1.05 -25.05 -0.76
CA SER A 290 1.80 -24.06 -1.54
C SER A 290 3.27 -24.02 -1.11
N ALA A 291 3.55 -24.13 0.19
CA ALA A 291 4.91 -24.25 0.73
C ALA A 291 5.63 -25.49 0.19
N GLU A 292 4.94 -26.64 0.17
CA GLU A 292 5.47 -27.90 -0.35
C GLU A 292 5.80 -27.81 -1.85
N VAL A 293 4.95 -27.15 -2.64
CA VAL A 293 5.19 -26.91 -4.07
C VAL A 293 6.32 -25.90 -4.33
N ALA A 294 6.45 -24.88 -3.48
CA ALA A 294 7.47 -23.83 -3.61
C ALA A 294 8.87 -24.28 -3.17
N GLY A 295 8.97 -25.26 -2.25
CA GLY A 295 10.24 -25.71 -1.69
C GLY A 295 11.00 -24.57 -1.01
N ASP A 296 12.24 -24.33 -1.42
CA ASP A 296 13.09 -23.29 -0.83
C ASP A 296 12.58 -21.86 -1.09
N ARG A 297 11.69 -21.69 -2.08
CA ARG A 297 11.05 -20.41 -2.40
C ARG A 297 9.72 -20.18 -1.67
N LYS A 298 9.41 -20.93 -0.62
CA LYS A 298 8.15 -20.79 0.14
C LYS A 298 7.85 -19.36 0.66
N PHE A 299 8.88 -18.55 0.92
CA PHE A 299 8.70 -17.15 1.34
C PHE A 299 8.35 -16.20 0.19
N ASP A 300 8.46 -16.67 -1.05
CA ASP A 300 8.03 -15.96 -2.25
C ASP A 300 6.56 -16.25 -2.58
N VAL A 301 5.89 -17.10 -1.78
CA VAL A 301 4.44 -17.34 -1.85
C VAL A 301 3.74 -16.45 -0.84
N TYR A 302 2.95 -15.50 -1.32
CA TYR A 302 2.17 -14.56 -0.52
C TYR A 302 0.69 -14.94 -0.55
N MET A 303 0.20 -15.54 0.53
CA MET A 303 -1.20 -15.93 0.66
C MET A 303 -2.08 -14.70 0.87
N GLY A 304 -3.04 -14.47 -0.03
CA GLY A 304 -3.88 -13.28 -0.03
C GLY A 304 -4.89 -13.23 1.11
N ILE A 305 -5.11 -12.03 1.66
CA ILE A 305 -6.14 -11.76 2.66
C ILE A 305 -6.89 -10.50 2.24
N ASP A 306 -8.16 -10.63 1.83
CA ASP A 306 -8.98 -9.46 1.52
C ASP A 306 -9.59 -8.85 2.79
N VAL A 307 -9.11 -7.67 3.19
CA VAL A 307 -9.54 -7.02 4.43
C VAL A 307 -11.02 -6.63 4.39
N PHE A 308 -11.63 -6.46 3.22
CA PHE A 308 -13.08 -6.25 3.14
C PHE A 308 -13.90 -7.50 3.48
N GLY A 309 -13.27 -8.68 3.52
CA GLY A 309 -13.90 -9.93 3.93
C GLY A 309 -14.63 -10.67 2.81
N ARG A 310 -14.33 -10.41 1.52
CA ARG A 310 -15.03 -11.04 0.39
C ARG A 310 -14.54 -12.47 0.20
N ASN A 311 -15.14 -13.42 0.92
CA ASN A 311 -14.83 -14.85 0.89
C ASN A 311 -13.39 -15.21 1.31
N THR A 312 -12.68 -14.27 1.94
CA THR A 312 -11.33 -14.54 2.45
C THR A 312 -11.37 -15.51 3.62
N TYR A 313 -10.34 -16.35 3.76
CA TYR A 313 -10.17 -17.13 4.98
C TYR A 313 -10.11 -16.21 6.21
N GLY A 314 -10.72 -16.62 7.32
CA GLY A 314 -10.80 -15.82 8.55
C GLY A 314 -11.76 -14.62 8.49
N GLY A 315 -12.34 -14.28 7.33
CA GLY A 315 -13.38 -13.26 7.19
C GLY A 315 -12.90 -11.80 7.06
N GLY A 316 -11.59 -11.54 7.09
CA GLY A 316 -11.01 -10.19 6.92
C GLY A 316 -11.36 -9.26 8.08
N GLN A 317 -11.44 -7.95 7.83
CA GLN A 317 -11.90 -6.94 8.79
C GLN A 317 -11.17 -7.07 10.14
N TRP A 318 -11.92 -7.08 11.26
CA TRP A 318 -11.42 -7.27 12.62
C TRP A 318 -10.96 -8.70 12.94
N THR A 319 -11.01 -9.63 11.99
CA THR A 319 -10.57 -11.02 12.14
C THR A 319 -9.47 -11.41 11.15
N THR A 320 -8.84 -10.41 10.50
CA THR A 320 -7.71 -10.58 9.56
C THR A 320 -6.58 -11.42 10.17
N ASN A 321 -6.33 -11.28 11.46
CA ASN A 321 -5.28 -12.00 12.18
C ASN A 321 -5.46 -13.54 12.16
N LEU A 322 -6.70 -14.03 12.06
CA LEU A 322 -6.96 -15.48 11.97
C LEU A 322 -6.34 -16.09 10.72
N ALA A 323 -6.32 -15.35 9.61
CA ALA A 323 -5.65 -15.78 8.39
C ALA A 323 -4.12 -15.70 8.54
N LEU A 324 -3.61 -14.62 9.15
CA LEU A 324 -2.18 -14.45 9.40
C LEU A 324 -1.60 -15.58 10.26
N ASP A 325 -2.32 -16.02 11.30
CA ASP A 325 -1.88 -17.11 12.18
C ASP A 325 -1.68 -18.43 11.42
N VAL A 326 -2.62 -18.78 10.52
CA VAL A 326 -2.53 -19.99 9.69
C VAL A 326 -1.38 -19.90 8.69
N ILE A 327 -1.25 -18.75 8.01
CA ILE A 327 -0.18 -18.52 7.04
C ILE A 327 1.20 -18.62 7.71
N LYS A 328 1.35 -18.01 8.89
CA LYS A 328 2.60 -18.04 9.66
C LYS A 328 2.93 -19.45 10.15
N MET A 329 1.93 -20.20 10.61
CA MET A 329 2.09 -21.60 11.04
C MET A 329 2.65 -22.48 9.91
N ASP A 330 2.18 -22.27 8.67
CA ASP A 330 2.65 -22.99 7.49
C ASP A 330 3.92 -22.40 6.86
N ASN A 331 4.49 -21.36 7.48
CA ASN A 331 5.80 -20.80 7.17
C ASN A 331 5.94 -20.29 5.72
N VAL A 332 4.88 -19.67 5.21
CA VAL A 332 4.82 -18.92 3.95
C VAL A 332 4.53 -17.44 4.23
N SER A 333 4.57 -16.58 3.21
CA SER A 333 4.33 -15.14 3.34
C SER A 333 2.85 -14.78 3.22
N ALA A 334 2.47 -13.59 3.69
CA ALA A 334 1.10 -13.06 3.62
C ALA A 334 1.02 -11.85 2.68
N ALA A 335 -0.10 -11.71 1.98
CA ALA A 335 -0.46 -10.50 1.25
C ALA A 335 -1.78 -9.92 1.76
N ILE A 336 -1.72 -8.78 2.46
CA ILE A 336 -2.89 -8.04 2.92
C ILE A 336 -3.39 -7.16 1.76
N PHE A 337 -4.62 -7.39 1.33
CA PHE A 337 -5.29 -6.63 0.28
C PHE A 337 -6.33 -5.68 0.85
N ALA A 338 -6.30 -4.42 0.39
CA ALA A 338 -7.28 -3.38 0.71
C ALA A 338 -7.41 -3.03 2.22
N PRO A 339 -6.31 -2.83 2.98
CA PRO A 339 -6.39 -2.34 4.37
C PRO A 339 -6.98 -0.92 4.48
N GLY A 340 -7.16 -0.21 3.37
CA GLY A 340 -7.97 1.01 3.26
C GLY A 340 -9.38 0.86 3.84
N TRP A 341 -9.88 -0.38 3.98
CA TRP A 341 -11.14 -0.72 4.65
C TRP A 341 -11.39 0.05 5.94
N VAL A 342 -10.39 0.18 6.83
CA VAL A 342 -10.55 0.90 8.11
C VAL A 342 -11.03 2.33 7.89
N TYR A 343 -10.42 3.01 6.91
CA TYR A 343 -10.72 4.39 6.55
C TYR A 343 -12.02 4.49 5.74
N GLU A 344 -12.15 3.69 4.69
CA GLU A 344 -13.29 3.73 3.77
C GLU A 344 -14.63 3.43 4.45
N THR A 345 -14.60 2.54 5.46
CA THR A 345 -15.79 2.17 6.23
C THR A 345 -15.97 2.99 7.50
N LYS A 346 -15.10 3.99 7.75
CA LYS A 346 -15.16 4.92 8.88
C LYS A 346 -15.27 4.18 10.22
N GLN A 347 -14.38 3.22 10.44
CA GLN A 347 -14.37 2.45 11.68
C GLN A 347 -14.26 3.38 12.90
N LEU A 348 -15.03 3.06 13.95
CA LEU A 348 -15.13 3.86 15.17
C LEU A 348 -13.92 3.62 16.11
N PRO A 349 -13.58 4.58 16.98
CA PRO A 349 -14.21 5.91 17.14
C PRO A 349 -13.72 6.95 16.12
N ASP A 350 -12.53 6.77 15.58
CA ASP A 350 -11.87 7.63 14.61
C ASP A 350 -10.82 6.82 13.85
N PHE A 351 -10.35 7.34 12.72
CA PHE A 351 -9.39 6.64 11.86
C PHE A 351 -8.11 6.26 12.59
N GLN A 352 -7.53 7.17 13.37
CA GLN A 352 -6.24 6.93 14.04
C GLN A 352 -6.35 5.80 15.06
N THR A 353 -7.38 5.84 15.92
CA THR A 353 -7.65 4.80 16.91
C THR A 353 -7.99 3.46 16.26
N ALA A 354 -8.83 3.47 15.23
CA ALA A 354 -9.23 2.24 14.55
C ALA A 354 -8.07 1.61 13.76
N GLN A 355 -7.26 2.43 13.09
CA GLN A 355 -6.07 2.00 12.36
C GLN A 355 -5.07 1.34 13.32
N ASN A 356 -4.73 1.98 14.43
CA ASN A 356 -3.82 1.41 15.42
C ASN A 356 -4.34 0.07 15.97
N ARG A 357 -5.63 -0.02 16.30
CA ARG A 357 -6.24 -1.28 16.77
C ARG A 357 -6.19 -2.39 15.71
N TRP A 358 -6.41 -2.04 14.45
CA TRP A 358 -6.40 -3.02 13.37
C TRP A 358 -4.99 -3.53 13.10
N TRP A 359 -3.99 -2.64 13.06
CA TRP A 359 -2.59 -3.04 12.90
C TRP A 359 -2.03 -3.75 14.13
N GLU A 360 -2.54 -3.49 15.33
CA GLU A 360 -2.21 -4.29 16.53
C GLU A 360 -2.64 -5.75 16.37
N LEU A 361 -3.74 -6.03 15.65
CA LEU A 361 -4.11 -7.41 15.31
C LEU A 361 -3.06 -8.06 14.39
N VAL A 362 -2.54 -7.30 13.43
CA VAL A 362 -1.47 -7.77 12.53
C VAL A 362 -0.19 -8.02 13.33
N GLU A 363 0.21 -7.09 14.18
CA GLU A 363 1.40 -7.17 15.03
C GLU A 363 1.39 -8.37 16.00
N ARG A 364 0.21 -8.73 16.54
CA ARG A 364 0.09 -9.91 17.42
C ARG A 364 0.30 -11.23 16.69
N SER A 365 -0.03 -11.28 15.40
CA SER A 365 0.08 -12.48 14.58
C SER A 365 1.34 -12.52 13.74
N TRP A 366 1.94 -11.37 13.42
CA TRP A 366 3.06 -11.23 12.49
C TRP A 366 4.29 -10.61 13.15
N ASP A 367 5.48 -11.00 12.70
CA ASP A 367 6.72 -10.49 13.29
C ASP A 367 7.07 -9.08 12.77
N ILE A 368 7.81 -8.33 13.58
CA ILE A 368 8.36 -7.03 13.19
C ILE A 368 9.35 -7.23 12.02
N SER A 369 9.09 -6.53 10.92
CA SER A 369 9.87 -6.60 9.69
C SER A 369 11.03 -5.60 9.68
N GLN A 370 10.81 -4.40 10.23
CA GLN A 370 11.79 -3.31 10.22
C GLN A 370 12.10 -2.81 11.62
N ASN A 371 13.39 -2.59 11.87
CA ASN A 371 13.91 -2.04 13.12
C ASN A 371 14.60 -0.72 12.80
N TYR A 372 14.48 0.29 13.67
CA TYR A 372 15.13 1.59 13.48
C TYR A 372 15.64 2.13 14.82
N PRO A 373 16.75 2.89 14.83
CA PRO A 373 17.60 3.23 13.68
C PRO A 373 18.47 2.06 13.19
N GLN A 374 18.72 2.01 11.87
CA GLN A 374 19.79 1.18 11.28
C GLN A 374 20.96 2.01 10.77
N THR A 375 20.77 3.32 10.60
CA THR A 375 21.80 4.27 10.16
C THR A 375 21.71 5.56 10.98
N LEU A 376 22.81 6.30 11.04
CA LEU A 376 22.89 7.63 11.65
C LEU A 376 23.22 8.69 10.57
N PRO A 377 22.74 9.94 10.71
CA PRO A 377 21.88 10.44 11.79
C PRO A 377 20.45 9.87 11.70
N PHE A 378 19.84 9.64 12.87
CA PHE A 378 18.44 9.24 12.98
C PHE A 378 17.62 10.42 13.51
N TYR A 379 16.48 10.67 12.87
CA TYR A 379 15.57 11.76 13.20
C TYR A 379 14.13 11.27 13.17
N SER A 380 13.37 11.63 14.20
CA SER A 380 11.92 11.53 14.19
C SER A 380 11.32 12.71 14.94
N ASN A 381 10.26 13.28 14.36
CA ASN A 381 9.34 14.19 15.02
C ASN A 381 7.94 13.57 15.16
N PHE A 382 7.83 12.26 14.93
CA PHE A 382 6.59 11.49 15.00
C PHE A 382 5.49 11.91 14.01
N ASP A 383 5.80 12.78 13.03
CA ASP A 383 4.86 13.15 11.97
C ASP A 383 4.34 11.92 11.24
N GLN A 384 3.02 11.82 11.12
CA GLN A 384 2.33 10.76 10.37
C GLN A 384 2.15 11.12 8.88
N GLY A 385 2.69 12.27 8.44
CA GLY A 385 2.55 12.77 7.07
C GLY A 385 1.28 13.57 6.82
N HIS A 386 0.61 14.01 7.88
CA HIS A 386 -0.57 14.88 7.87
C HIS A 386 -0.69 15.56 9.24
N GLY A 387 -1.43 16.68 9.29
CA GLY A 387 -1.66 17.40 10.53
C GLY A 387 -2.55 18.62 10.36
N TYR A 388 -2.98 19.19 11.49
CA TYR A 388 -3.87 20.36 11.50
C TYR A 388 -3.12 21.70 11.55
N GLN A 389 -1.80 21.65 11.68
CA GLN A 389 -0.91 22.79 11.91
C GLN A 389 0.55 22.37 11.65
N VAL A 390 1.44 23.37 11.63
CA VAL A 390 2.89 23.17 11.50
C VAL A 390 3.61 24.01 12.55
N SER A 391 4.55 23.38 13.27
CA SER A 391 5.45 24.04 14.22
C SER A 391 6.92 23.89 13.82
N VAL A 392 7.75 24.86 14.20
CA VAL A 392 9.20 24.83 14.08
C VAL A 392 9.81 25.34 15.38
N ASP A 393 10.73 24.58 15.96
CA ASP A 393 11.38 24.88 17.24
C ASP A 393 10.40 25.23 18.37
N GLY A 394 9.26 24.52 18.41
CA GLY A 394 8.20 24.71 19.40
C GLY A 394 7.30 25.93 19.16
N LYS A 395 7.55 26.71 18.10
CA LYS A 395 6.71 27.81 17.67
C LYS A 395 5.80 27.36 16.54
N GLN A 396 4.50 27.50 16.72
CA GLN A 396 3.54 27.30 15.65
C GLN A 396 3.73 28.36 14.55
N ILE A 397 3.96 27.90 13.32
CA ILE A 397 4.18 28.77 12.14
C ILE A 397 3.01 28.73 11.16
N SER A 398 2.14 27.71 11.24
CA SER A 398 0.92 27.60 10.42
C SER A 398 -0.19 26.90 11.18
N GLN A 399 -1.42 27.38 10.98
CA GLN A 399 -2.68 26.78 11.45
C GLN A 399 -3.46 26.14 10.28
N THR A 400 -2.85 26.08 9.10
CA THR A 400 -3.48 25.47 7.92
C THR A 400 -3.31 23.95 7.98
N PRO A 401 -4.41 23.18 7.88
CA PRO A 401 -4.33 21.73 7.75
C PRO A 401 -3.56 21.30 6.51
N TRP A 402 -2.88 20.16 6.60
CA TRP A 402 -2.02 19.67 5.53
C TRP A 402 -1.90 18.14 5.53
N ASN A 403 -1.57 17.59 4.36
CA ASN A 403 -1.09 16.23 4.20
C ASN A 403 0.04 16.18 3.18
N ASN A 404 1.09 15.44 3.50
CA ASN A 404 2.13 15.03 2.57
C ASN A 404 2.85 13.81 3.16
N ILE A 405 2.51 12.62 2.66
CA ILE A 405 3.05 11.35 3.18
C ILE A 405 4.58 11.26 3.03
N SER A 406 5.20 11.97 2.08
CA SER A 406 6.68 12.05 2.00
C SER A 406 7.32 12.60 3.27
N SER A 407 6.57 13.45 4.00
CA SER A 407 7.01 14.10 5.24
C SER A 407 6.83 13.22 6.48
N GLN A 408 6.23 12.04 6.34
CA GLN A 408 6.10 11.11 7.45
C GLN A 408 7.48 10.73 8.01
N SER A 409 7.60 10.73 9.33
CA SER A 409 8.81 10.33 10.05
C SER A 409 8.63 8.99 10.74
N PHE A 410 9.71 8.42 11.26
CA PHE A 410 9.69 7.14 11.95
C PHE A 410 8.75 7.18 13.16
N GLN A 411 7.78 6.26 13.20
CA GLN A 411 6.85 6.14 14.30
C GLN A 411 7.43 5.34 15.48
N PRO A 412 6.99 5.62 16.72
CA PRO A 412 7.50 4.90 17.87
C PRO A 412 6.93 3.48 17.93
N PHE A 413 7.77 2.52 18.32
CA PHE A 413 7.42 1.19 18.79
C PHE A 413 7.21 1.24 20.30
N LEU A 414 5.97 1.30 20.77
CA LEU A 414 5.63 1.48 22.18
C LEU A 414 5.56 0.14 22.91
N GLU A 415 6.68 -0.29 23.49
CA GLU A 415 6.72 -1.42 24.42
C GLU A 415 6.86 -0.90 25.85
N PHE A 416 5.87 -1.18 26.69
CA PHE A 416 5.83 -0.74 28.08
C PHE A 416 6.49 -1.77 28.99
N SER A 417 7.42 -1.32 29.84
CA SER A 417 8.06 -2.18 30.85
C SER A 417 7.96 -1.55 32.23
N GLY A 418 7.54 -2.35 33.23
CA GLY A 418 7.37 -1.91 34.62
C GLY A 418 6.07 -2.41 35.24
N LYS A 419 6.06 -2.59 36.58
CA LYS A 419 4.81 -2.81 37.33
C LYS A 419 4.21 -1.44 37.61
N SER A 420 3.10 -1.09 36.98
CA SER A 420 2.30 0.04 37.47
C SER A 420 1.63 -0.39 38.77
N THR A 421 2.15 0.11 39.88
CA THR A 421 1.40 0.23 41.12
C THR A 421 1.05 1.70 41.28
N GLY A 422 -0.19 2.08 41.00
CA GLY A 422 -0.73 3.40 41.39
C GLY A 422 -1.11 4.38 40.27
N GLY A 423 -0.47 4.35 39.09
CA GLY A 423 -0.72 5.32 38.00
C GLY A 423 -1.32 4.74 36.71
N HIS A 424 -1.99 5.58 35.91
CA HIS A 424 -2.40 5.24 34.54
C HIS A 424 -1.82 6.26 33.56
N LEU A 425 -0.81 5.85 32.78
CA LEU A 425 -0.21 6.67 31.72
C LEU A 425 -0.53 6.07 30.34
N LYS A 426 -1.12 6.88 29.48
CA LYS A 426 -1.37 6.57 28.07
C LYS A 426 -0.36 7.32 27.21
N VAL A 427 0.31 6.61 26.31
CA VAL A 427 1.24 7.20 25.35
C VAL A 427 0.62 7.13 23.96
N VAL A 428 0.52 8.27 23.28
CA VAL A 428 -0.09 8.38 21.94
C VAL A 428 0.72 9.33 21.06
N VAL A 429 0.74 9.04 19.76
CA VAL A 429 1.13 10.06 18.77
C VAL A 429 -0.06 11.01 18.60
N ASP A 430 0.15 12.30 18.86
CA ASP A 430 -0.84 13.35 18.75
C ASP A 430 -0.51 14.27 17.57
N ILE A 431 -1.47 14.49 16.69
CA ILE A 431 -1.35 15.34 15.50
C ILE A 431 -2.21 16.61 15.57
N LYS A 432 -2.94 16.79 16.68
CA LYS A 432 -3.88 17.89 16.91
C LYS A 432 -3.25 19.01 17.74
N GLU A 433 -2.42 18.65 18.71
CA GLU A 433 -1.76 19.61 19.60
C GLU A 433 -0.45 20.17 19.02
N PRO A 434 -0.04 21.41 19.38
CA PRO A 434 1.26 22.01 19.00
C PRO A 434 2.45 21.10 19.28
N SER A 435 3.16 20.73 18.22
CA SER A 435 4.38 19.92 18.26
C SER A 435 5.63 20.80 18.38
N TYR A 436 6.80 20.16 18.53
CA TYR A 436 8.08 20.87 18.46
C TYR A 436 8.46 21.19 17.00
N ASN A 437 8.42 20.19 16.13
CA ASN A 437 8.66 20.33 14.70
C ASN A 437 7.62 19.52 13.92
N GLY A 438 7.05 20.07 12.85
CA GLY A 438 6.05 19.38 12.03
C GLY A 438 4.63 19.50 12.59
N GLY A 439 3.82 18.46 12.43
CA GLY A 439 2.42 18.39 12.88
C GLY A 439 2.13 17.37 13.99
N GLY A 440 3.05 16.41 14.21
CA GLY A 440 2.92 15.32 15.17
C GLY A 440 3.86 15.46 16.37
N ASN A 441 3.49 14.85 17.49
CA ASN A 441 4.32 14.70 18.67
C ASN A 441 3.94 13.43 19.46
N LEU A 442 4.77 13.02 20.41
CA LEU A 442 4.48 11.93 21.33
C LEU A 442 3.98 12.49 22.66
N THR A 443 2.71 12.23 22.97
CA THR A 443 2.05 12.71 24.19
C THR A 443 1.95 11.60 25.23
N PHE A 444 2.42 11.89 26.44
CA PHE A 444 2.24 11.07 27.64
C PHE A 444 1.14 11.72 28.48
N ASN A 445 -0.01 11.07 28.59
CA ASN A 445 -1.19 11.60 29.29
C ASN A 445 -1.64 10.64 30.39
N GLY A 446 -1.74 11.11 31.62
CA GLY A 446 -2.10 10.27 32.76
C GLY A 446 -1.95 10.93 34.11
N THR A 447 -2.26 10.16 35.16
CA THR A 447 -2.02 10.53 36.55
C THR A 447 -0.79 9.79 37.07
N LEU A 448 0.06 10.52 37.79
CA LEU A 448 1.30 10.03 38.37
C LEU A 448 1.15 10.11 39.89
N ASP A 449 1.43 9.03 40.60
CA ASP A 449 1.61 9.04 42.05
C ASP A 449 3.05 9.51 42.39
N ASP A 450 3.29 9.93 43.63
CA ASP A 450 4.54 10.56 44.07
C ASP A 450 5.83 9.74 43.73
N ASP A 451 5.74 8.41 43.66
CA ASP A 451 6.85 7.49 43.35
C ASP A 451 6.70 6.78 41.99
N PHE A 452 5.88 7.30 41.08
CA PHE A 452 5.59 6.63 39.81
C PHE A 452 6.81 6.62 38.87
N GLN A 453 7.31 5.42 38.57
CA GLN A 453 8.34 5.20 37.56
C GLN A 453 7.72 4.59 36.30
N PHE A 454 8.07 5.16 35.14
CA PHE A 454 7.60 4.68 33.85
C PHE A 454 8.75 4.63 32.85
N SER A 455 8.80 3.55 32.07
CA SER A 455 9.74 3.39 30.97
C SER A 455 9.03 2.77 29.78
N ALA A 456 9.11 3.48 28.64
CA ALA A 456 8.68 2.97 27.35
C ALA A 456 9.89 2.87 26.43
N ARG A 457 10.07 1.73 25.79
CA ARG A 457 10.89 1.66 24.58
C ARG A 457 10.14 2.43 23.49
N LEU A 458 10.85 3.26 22.72
CA LEU A 458 10.29 3.98 21.57
C LEU A 458 10.80 3.45 20.24
N PHE A 459 12.01 2.91 20.21
CA PHE A 459 12.68 2.44 19.01
C PHE A 459 13.55 1.25 19.37
N GLU A 460 13.62 0.28 18.46
CA GLU A 460 14.55 -0.86 18.54
C GLU A 460 15.58 -0.73 17.42
N GLY A 461 16.75 -0.19 17.76
CA GLY A 461 17.82 0.10 16.80
C GLY A 461 18.76 -1.08 16.57
N LYS A 462 19.26 -1.20 15.34
CA LYS A 462 20.33 -2.12 14.93
C LYS A 462 21.49 -1.30 14.35
N LEU A 463 22.22 -0.63 15.23
CA LEU A 463 23.38 0.19 14.87
C LEU A 463 24.68 -0.55 15.16
N GLN A 464 25.59 -0.56 14.19
CA GLN A 464 26.98 -0.91 14.46
C GLN A 464 27.69 0.35 14.98
N LEU A 465 27.96 0.37 16.28
CA LEU A 465 28.71 1.44 16.93
C LEU A 465 30.14 0.96 17.17
N ALA A 466 31.12 1.73 16.69
CA ALA A 466 32.49 1.62 17.19
C ALA A 466 32.58 2.26 18.60
N ASP A 467 33.79 2.56 19.08
CA ASP A 467 34.01 3.25 20.37
C ASP A 467 33.60 4.75 20.35
N SER A 468 32.72 5.15 19.43
CA SER A 468 32.25 6.53 19.28
C SER A 468 31.05 6.80 20.21
N PRO A 469 31.02 7.95 20.92
CA PRO A 469 29.88 8.30 21.75
C PRO A 469 28.63 8.54 20.90
N LEU A 470 27.47 8.13 21.43
CA LEU A 470 26.18 8.39 20.83
C LEU A 470 25.54 9.61 21.51
N ASN A 471 25.27 10.66 20.73
CA ASN A 471 24.64 11.89 21.22
C ASN A 471 23.17 11.90 20.83
N PHE A 472 22.31 12.25 21.78
CA PHE A 472 20.87 12.38 21.58
C PHE A 472 20.42 13.79 21.94
N THR A 473 19.59 14.37 21.08
CA THR A 473 18.91 15.64 21.34
C THR A 473 17.40 15.39 21.26
N TYR A 474 16.67 15.85 22.26
CA TYR A 474 15.22 15.75 22.32
C TYR A 474 14.63 17.01 22.93
N SER A 475 13.37 17.28 22.59
CA SER A 475 12.62 18.43 23.10
C SER A 475 11.41 17.92 23.87
N VAL A 476 11.17 18.49 25.05
CA VAL A 476 10.01 18.18 25.88
C VAL A 476 9.26 19.46 26.17
N ARG A 477 7.95 19.44 25.97
CA ARG A 477 7.05 20.49 26.46
C ARG A 477 6.46 20.02 27.79
N HIS A 478 6.70 20.75 28.87
CA HIS A 478 6.31 20.35 30.22
C HIS A 478 4.79 20.40 30.49
N LEU A 479 4.37 19.48 31.37
CA LEU A 479 3.05 19.18 31.91
C LEU A 479 2.29 20.37 32.54
N PHE A 480 0.96 20.39 32.39
CA PHE A 480 0.06 21.02 33.37
C PHE A 480 -0.28 19.98 34.44
N LEU A 481 0.20 20.18 35.67
CA LEU A 481 -0.32 19.46 36.84
C LEU A 481 -1.67 20.08 37.20
N TRP A 482 -2.76 19.36 36.99
CA TRP A 482 -4.04 19.73 37.57
C TRP A 482 -4.02 19.27 39.03
N ASP A 483 -3.71 20.20 39.92
CA ASP A 483 -3.93 19.97 41.34
C ASP A 483 -5.45 20.00 41.61
N ASN A 484 -6.01 18.85 41.99
CA ASN A 484 -7.42 18.75 42.36
C ASN A 484 -7.66 19.23 43.81
N SER A 485 -6.71 19.90 44.46
CA SER A 485 -6.96 20.58 45.73
C SER A 485 -7.64 21.94 45.51
N SER A 486 -8.94 21.95 45.28
CA SER A 486 -9.82 23.08 45.65
C SER A 486 -11.25 22.64 45.92
#